data_AF-A0A5J5I4R9-F1
#
_entry.id   AF-A0A5J5I4R9-F1
#
_cell.length_a   1.000
_cell.length_b   1.000
_cell.length_c   1.000
_cell.angle_alpha   90.00
_cell.angle_beta   90.00
_cell.angle_gamma   90.00
#
_symmetry.space_group_name_H-M   'P 1'
#
loop_
_entity.id
_entity.type
_entity.pdbx_description
1 polymer ?
#
loop_
_entity_poly.entity_id
_entity_poly.type
_entity_poly.pdbx_seq_one_letter_code
_entity_poly.pdbx_strand_id
1 'polypeptide(L)'
;MAVAGWESHRQAADAPARVAVAHAARGKRPTTPPPPVEPVKVYALARDQAVAFNAAIPFSRDPNPAALPFLFSGTETDMSRAVDCLAAAEIFEAGDDAVGEQAVAQVVLNRVRHPAFPKTVCGVVFQGQERSTGCQFTFSCDGALARVPGPAAWARAQEIARGALAGKVYAPVGHATHYHTDWVVPYWSSSLDKITAVGTHLFFRWRGWWGTPAAFRRRGDAGEPLIARIAAFSIAHRDVTLPLPGTVTPVGDSAEAIAAQARQAIGLDQIGKSVGGVRLIALADIRSFLVELPRGSKPDSWPESARTFCAGRPQCRIMGWTAADAPKELPLTLANLTSMRFSYIHDTQSGLQRALWNCAVTPRAAKAECMRQRITAASPAPVLTGVRRKDRFETVKIVPVAPSAAMPGAASNGTP
;
A
#
# COMPACT_ATOMS: atom_id res chain seq x y z
N MET A 1 -53.97 -28.78 -19.10
CA MET A 1 -52.88 -28.40 -20.03
C MET A 1 -52.78 -26.89 -19.99
N ALA A 2 -51.64 -26.20 -19.86
CA ALA A 2 -50.23 -26.59 -19.91
C ALA A 2 -49.42 -25.66 -18.98
N VAL A 3 -48.33 -26.21 -18.43
CA VAL A 3 -47.30 -25.51 -17.64
C VAL A 3 -46.24 -24.99 -18.61
N ALA A 4 -45.79 -23.74 -18.44
CA ALA A 4 -44.59 -23.19 -19.07
C ALA A 4 -44.00 -22.18 -18.07
N GLY A 5 -42.72 -22.17 -17.70
CA GLY A 5 -41.53 -22.78 -18.27
C GLY A 5 -40.42 -21.75 -18.04
N TRP A 6 -39.56 -21.97 -17.05
CA TRP A 6 -38.43 -21.08 -16.77
C TRP A 6 -37.39 -21.18 -17.90
N GLU A 7 -37.21 -20.09 -18.64
CA GLU A 7 -36.10 -19.96 -19.59
C GLU A 7 -34.89 -19.34 -18.86
N SER A 8 -33.91 -20.19 -18.56
CA SER A 8 -32.58 -19.80 -18.15
C SER A 8 -31.88 -19.03 -19.28
N HIS A 9 -31.57 -17.75 -19.06
CA HIS A 9 -30.76 -16.97 -19.99
C HIS A 9 -29.40 -17.63 -20.24
N ARG A 10 -29.11 -17.82 -21.53
CA ARG A 10 -27.93 -18.50 -22.07
C ARG A 10 -26.63 -17.81 -21.67
N GLN A 11 -25.69 -18.59 -21.15
CA GLN A 11 -24.27 -18.25 -21.06
C GLN A 11 -23.66 -18.17 -22.48
N ALA A 12 -23.26 -16.98 -22.92
CA ALA A 12 -22.37 -16.84 -24.09
C ALA A 12 -21.60 -15.50 -24.04
N ALA A 13 -20.37 -15.55 -23.51
CA ALA A 13 -19.22 -14.64 -23.78
C ALA A 13 -18.03 -14.81 -22.78
N ASP A 14 -18.10 -15.74 -21.82
CA ASP A 14 -17.19 -15.76 -20.66
C ASP A 14 -16.01 -16.76 -20.74
N ALA A 15 -15.91 -17.56 -21.81
CA ALA A 15 -14.98 -18.68 -21.90
C ALA A 15 -13.48 -18.28 -21.92
N PRO A 16 -13.00 -17.32 -22.74
CA PRO A 16 -11.57 -16.99 -22.77
C PRO A 16 -11.09 -16.28 -21.49
N ALA A 17 -11.92 -15.42 -20.91
CA ALA A 17 -11.61 -14.74 -19.65
C ALA A 17 -11.52 -15.73 -18.47
N ARG A 18 -12.44 -16.69 -18.37
CA ARG A 18 -12.42 -17.73 -17.33
C ARG A 18 -11.18 -18.63 -17.43
N VAL A 19 -10.76 -18.99 -18.65
CA VAL A 19 -9.56 -19.82 -18.89
C VAL A 19 -8.28 -19.06 -18.52
N ALA A 20 -8.14 -17.79 -18.90
CA ALA A 20 -6.98 -16.98 -18.55
C ALA A 20 -6.87 -16.71 -17.02
N VAL A 21 -8.00 -16.43 -16.35
CA VAL A 21 -8.04 -16.30 -14.89
C VAL A 21 -7.67 -17.62 -14.19
N ALA A 22 -8.12 -18.76 -14.72
CA ALA A 22 -7.77 -20.08 -14.20
C ALA A 22 -6.28 -20.40 -14.37
N HIS A 23 -5.66 -20.04 -15.50
CA HIS A 23 -4.21 -20.20 -15.71
C HIS A 23 -3.38 -19.32 -14.78
N ALA A 24 -3.77 -18.06 -14.57
CA ALA A 24 -3.10 -17.16 -13.62
C ALA A 24 -3.27 -17.63 -12.15
N ALA A 25 -4.44 -18.16 -11.80
CA ALA A 25 -4.72 -18.75 -10.48
C ALA A 25 -3.97 -20.07 -10.21
N ARG A 26 -3.55 -20.79 -11.26
CA ARG A 26 -2.67 -21.97 -11.18
C ARG A 26 -1.19 -21.62 -11.01
N GLY A 27 -0.82 -20.33 -11.10
CA GLY A 27 0.53 -19.89 -10.79
C GLY A 27 0.87 -20.18 -9.32
N LYS A 28 2.03 -20.81 -9.07
CA LYS A 28 2.53 -21.00 -7.69
C LYS A 28 2.71 -19.63 -7.05
N ARG A 29 2.14 -19.43 -5.85
CA ARG A 29 2.36 -18.24 -5.03
C ARG A 29 3.87 -17.97 -4.94
N PRO A 30 4.34 -16.76 -5.26
CA PRO A 30 5.74 -16.41 -5.10
C PRO A 30 6.17 -16.62 -3.64
N THR A 31 7.35 -17.20 -3.43
CA THR A 31 7.96 -17.33 -2.09
C THR A 31 8.48 -16.01 -1.54
N THR A 32 8.60 -14.98 -2.39
CA THR A 32 8.87 -13.60 -1.97
C THR A 32 7.62 -12.97 -1.38
N PRO A 33 7.72 -12.15 -0.32
CA PRO A 33 6.61 -11.35 0.15
C PRO A 33 6.12 -10.38 -0.95
N PRO A 34 4.89 -9.86 -0.84
CA PRO A 34 4.44 -8.82 -1.76
C PRO A 34 5.39 -7.61 -1.66
N PRO A 35 5.56 -6.84 -2.75
CA PRO A 35 6.42 -5.67 -2.71
C PRO A 35 5.91 -4.68 -1.66
N PRO A 36 6.80 -3.97 -0.95
CA PRO A 36 6.39 -2.97 0.01
C PRO A 36 5.63 -1.83 -0.69
N VAL A 37 4.55 -1.37 -0.07
CA VAL A 37 3.83 -0.17 -0.52
C VAL A 37 4.54 1.03 0.10
N GLU A 38 5.42 1.66 -0.68
CA GLU A 38 6.16 2.84 -0.25
C GLU A 38 5.28 4.11 -0.34
N PRO A 39 5.55 5.15 0.48
CA PRO A 39 4.80 6.40 0.45
C PRO A 39 4.92 7.09 -0.93
N VAL A 40 3.81 7.69 -1.36
CA VAL A 40 3.64 8.21 -2.72
C VAL A 40 4.57 9.42 -2.96
N LYS A 41 5.58 9.25 -3.81
CA LYS A 41 6.33 10.34 -4.44
C LYS A 41 5.62 10.73 -5.75
N VAL A 42 5.33 12.00 -5.95
CA VAL A 42 4.60 12.49 -7.13
C VAL A 42 5.57 13.28 -8.02
N TYR A 43 5.51 13.08 -9.33
CA TYR A 43 6.26 13.94 -10.26
C TYR A 43 5.65 15.35 -10.29
N ALA A 44 6.48 16.39 -10.26
CA ALA A 44 6.00 17.76 -10.44
C ALA A 44 5.74 18.05 -11.92
N LEU A 45 4.58 17.62 -12.40
CA LEU A 45 4.09 17.92 -13.75
C LEU A 45 2.96 18.95 -13.68
N ALA A 46 2.84 19.78 -14.72
CA ALA A 46 1.63 20.57 -14.90
C ALA A 46 0.42 19.63 -15.13
N ARG A 47 -0.78 20.09 -14.78
CA ARG A 47 -2.02 19.28 -14.82
C ARG A 47 -2.28 18.68 -16.20
N ASP A 48 -2.17 19.49 -17.24
CA ASP A 48 -2.33 19.10 -18.65
C ASP A 48 -1.28 18.06 -19.09
N GLN A 49 -0.02 18.25 -18.68
CA GLN A 49 1.06 17.30 -18.94
C GLN A 49 0.82 15.96 -18.24
N ALA A 50 0.34 15.98 -16.99
CA ALA A 50 0.00 14.77 -16.25
C ALA A 50 -1.17 14.01 -16.90
N VAL A 51 -2.20 14.73 -17.34
CA VAL A 51 -3.35 14.15 -18.08
C VAL A 51 -2.87 13.52 -19.39
N ALA A 52 -2.08 14.24 -20.18
CA ALA A 52 -1.55 13.72 -21.44
C ALA A 52 -0.66 12.48 -21.24
N PHE A 53 0.21 12.50 -20.23
CA PHE A 53 1.06 11.37 -19.87
C PHE A 53 0.24 10.14 -19.49
N ASN A 54 -0.75 10.31 -18.62
CA ASN A 54 -1.59 9.21 -18.16
C ASN A 54 -2.49 8.64 -19.27
N ALA A 55 -2.92 9.49 -20.21
CA ALA A 55 -3.67 9.08 -21.39
C ALA A 55 -2.82 8.26 -22.37
N ALA A 56 -1.52 8.57 -22.50
CA ALA A 56 -0.60 7.84 -23.38
C ALA A 56 -0.28 6.41 -22.89
N ILE A 57 -0.40 6.15 -21.58
CA ILE A 57 -0.25 4.80 -21.03
C ILE A 57 -1.49 3.97 -21.40
N PRO A 58 -1.38 2.81 -22.07
CA PRO A 58 -2.54 1.99 -22.38
C PRO A 58 -3.11 1.31 -21.13
N PHE A 59 -4.40 0.97 -21.16
CA PHE A 59 -4.98 0.02 -20.21
C PHE A 59 -4.48 -1.40 -20.49
N SER A 60 -4.34 -2.21 -19.44
CA SER A 60 -4.01 -3.63 -19.57
C SER A 60 -5.09 -4.36 -20.36
N ARG A 61 -4.66 -5.28 -21.21
CA ARG A 61 -5.53 -6.16 -22.00
C ARG A 61 -5.85 -7.47 -21.28
N ASP A 62 -5.24 -7.68 -20.10
CA ASP A 62 -5.49 -8.87 -19.31
C ASP A 62 -6.90 -8.86 -18.71
N PRO A 63 -7.47 -10.03 -18.37
CA PRO A 63 -8.76 -10.11 -17.70
C PRO A 63 -8.78 -9.30 -16.40
N ASN A 64 -9.83 -8.51 -16.20
CA ASN A 64 -10.12 -7.80 -14.96
C ASN A 64 -11.42 -8.33 -14.32
N PRO A 65 -11.42 -9.56 -13.76
CA PRO A 65 -12.62 -10.11 -13.14
C PRO A 65 -12.99 -9.33 -11.88
N ALA A 66 -14.29 -9.27 -11.59
CA ALA A 66 -14.82 -8.74 -10.34
C ALA A 66 -14.17 -9.44 -9.13
N ALA A 67 -13.96 -8.69 -8.05
CA ALA A 67 -13.54 -9.26 -6.78
C ALA A 67 -14.63 -10.19 -6.21
N LEU A 68 -14.23 -11.11 -5.33
CA LEU A 68 -15.21 -11.90 -4.58
C LEU A 68 -16.02 -11.00 -3.63
N PRO A 69 -17.27 -11.34 -3.28
CA PRO A 69 -18.02 -10.65 -2.23
C PRO A 69 -17.26 -10.59 -0.91
N PHE A 70 -17.13 -9.42 -0.29
CA PHE A 70 -16.53 -9.25 1.04
C PHE A 70 -17.60 -9.37 2.11
N LEU A 71 -17.52 -10.41 2.93
CA LEU A 71 -18.40 -10.59 4.08
C LEU A 71 -17.60 -10.24 5.33
N PHE A 72 -17.96 -9.13 5.96
CA PHE A 72 -17.36 -8.72 7.22
C PHE A 72 -17.64 -9.75 8.33
N SER A 73 -16.67 -9.93 9.21
CA SER A 73 -16.79 -10.80 10.38
C SER A 73 -16.20 -10.09 11.59
N GLY A 74 -16.98 -9.92 12.65
CA GLY A 74 -16.57 -9.21 13.86
C GLY A 74 -17.77 -8.97 14.77
N THR A 75 -17.54 -8.26 15.87
CA THR A 75 -18.63 -7.80 16.75
C THR A 75 -19.44 -6.69 16.10
N GLU A 76 -20.60 -6.34 16.67
CA GLU A 76 -21.39 -5.19 16.22
C GLU A 76 -20.60 -3.86 16.34
N THR A 77 -19.78 -3.75 17.39
CA THR A 77 -18.85 -2.63 17.57
C THR A 77 -17.81 -2.59 16.45
N ASP A 78 -17.22 -3.73 16.09
CA ASP A 78 -16.28 -3.81 14.97
C ASP A 78 -16.94 -3.42 13.64
N MET A 79 -18.17 -3.91 13.39
CA MET A 79 -18.93 -3.57 12.19
C MET A 79 -19.19 -2.07 12.12
N SER A 80 -19.61 -1.46 13.23
CA SER A 80 -19.88 -0.01 13.29
C SER A 80 -18.63 0.81 13.02
N ARG A 81 -17.47 0.40 13.56
CA ARG A 81 -16.17 1.04 13.30
C ARG A 81 -15.72 0.85 11.85
N ALA A 82 -15.83 -0.36 11.31
CA ALA A 82 -15.48 -0.64 9.92
C ALA A 82 -16.30 0.21 8.95
N VAL A 83 -17.63 0.33 9.18
CA VAL A 83 -18.52 1.18 8.38
C VAL A 83 -18.03 2.62 8.40
N ASP A 84 -17.75 3.18 9.57
CA ASP A 84 -17.37 4.59 9.69
C ASP A 84 -15.97 4.88 9.11
N CYS A 85 -15.01 3.98 9.29
CA CYS A 85 -13.70 4.09 8.65
C CYS A 85 -13.79 4.01 7.13
N LEU A 86 -14.60 3.09 6.60
CA LEU A 86 -14.78 2.94 5.16
C LEU A 86 -15.50 4.16 4.57
N ALA A 87 -16.60 4.60 5.20
CA ALA A 87 -17.33 5.79 4.80
C ALA A 87 -16.46 7.06 4.82
N ALA A 88 -15.55 7.18 5.79
CA ALA A 88 -14.57 8.27 5.80
C ALA A 88 -13.66 8.21 4.57
N ALA A 89 -13.15 7.03 4.21
CA ALA A 89 -12.33 6.91 2.99
C ALA A 89 -13.11 7.28 1.73
N GLU A 90 -14.35 6.79 1.61
CA GLU A 90 -15.24 7.07 0.49
C GLU A 90 -15.47 8.57 0.30
N ILE A 91 -15.95 9.28 1.32
CA ILE A 91 -16.33 10.68 1.19
C ILE A 91 -15.14 11.63 1.01
N PHE A 92 -14.01 11.34 1.64
CA PHE A 92 -12.83 12.21 1.53
C PHE A 92 -12.04 11.99 0.24
N GLU A 93 -12.24 10.85 -0.43
CA GLU A 93 -11.57 10.55 -1.71
C GLU A 93 -12.48 10.81 -2.92
N ALA A 94 -13.79 10.55 -2.80
CA ALA A 94 -14.76 10.71 -3.90
C ALA A 94 -15.66 11.94 -3.77
N GLY A 95 -15.79 12.54 -2.59
CA GLY A 95 -16.70 13.67 -2.36
C GLY A 95 -18.16 13.26 -2.51
N ASP A 96 -18.95 14.04 -3.26
CA ASP A 96 -20.38 13.80 -3.48
C ASP A 96 -20.63 12.93 -4.74
N ASP A 97 -19.93 11.81 -4.86
CA ASP A 97 -20.01 10.90 -6.01
C ASP A 97 -20.16 9.44 -5.54
N ALA A 98 -21.39 8.93 -5.57
CA ALA A 98 -21.72 7.57 -5.16
C ALA A 98 -20.96 6.48 -5.95
N VAL A 99 -20.61 6.76 -7.22
CA VAL A 99 -19.88 5.79 -8.06
C VAL A 99 -18.42 5.76 -7.64
N GLY A 100 -17.82 6.93 -7.40
CA GLY A 100 -16.48 7.05 -6.82
C GLY A 100 -16.38 6.43 -5.43
N GLU A 101 -17.37 6.65 -4.56
CA GLU A 101 -17.46 6.06 -3.22
C GLU A 101 -17.41 4.52 -3.31
N GLN A 102 -18.23 3.90 -4.16
CA GLN A 102 -18.21 2.44 -4.39
C GLN A 102 -16.86 1.92 -4.89
N ALA A 103 -16.19 2.68 -5.76
CA ALA A 103 -14.88 2.31 -6.30
C ALA A 103 -13.79 2.35 -5.21
N VAL A 104 -13.79 3.38 -4.36
CA VAL A 104 -12.89 3.52 -3.21
C VAL A 104 -13.13 2.40 -2.21
N ALA A 105 -14.40 2.12 -1.89
CA ALA A 105 -14.80 1.04 -0.99
C ALA A 105 -14.19 -0.31 -1.41
N GLN A 106 -14.35 -0.64 -2.70
CA GLN A 106 -13.83 -1.89 -3.26
C GLN A 106 -12.30 -1.97 -3.19
N VAL A 107 -11.58 -0.87 -3.43
CA VAL A 107 -10.12 -0.82 -3.28
C VAL A 107 -9.69 -1.07 -1.83
N VAL A 108 -10.36 -0.45 -0.85
CA VAL A 108 -10.05 -0.67 0.57
C VAL A 108 -10.24 -2.14 0.93
N LEU A 109 -11.36 -2.75 0.53
CA LEU A 109 -11.63 -4.17 0.81
C LEU A 109 -10.67 -5.12 0.07
N ASN A 110 -10.24 -4.75 -1.14
CA ASN A 110 -9.17 -5.46 -1.85
C ASN A 110 -7.85 -5.40 -1.07
N ARG A 111 -7.50 -4.26 -0.48
CA ARG A 111 -6.31 -4.12 0.38
C ARG A 111 -6.42 -4.99 1.62
N VAL A 112 -7.56 -4.98 2.32
CA VAL A 112 -7.78 -5.86 3.49
C VAL A 112 -7.50 -7.33 3.15
N ARG A 113 -7.89 -7.78 1.96
CA ARG A 113 -7.65 -9.15 1.48
C ARG A 113 -6.25 -9.44 0.95
N HIS A 114 -5.50 -8.40 0.58
CA HIS A 114 -4.18 -8.56 0.00
C HIS A 114 -3.09 -8.58 1.10
N PRO A 115 -2.13 -9.51 1.07
CA PRO A 115 -1.16 -9.68 2.16
C PRO A 115 -0.17 -8.51 2.36
N ALA A 116 -0.14 -7.54 1.45
CA ALA A 116 0.73 -6.36 1.56
C ALA A 116 0.19 -5.26 2.49
N PHE A 117 -1.09 -5.34 2.89
CA PHE A 117 -1.77 -4.27 3.61
C PHE A 117 -2.21 -4.74 5.00
N PRO A 118 -2.64 -3.82 5.88
CA PRO A 118 -3.34 -4.16 7.11
C PRO A 118 -4.57 -5.05 6.85
N LYS A 119 -5.05 -5.69 7.90
CA LYS A 119 -6.08 -6.74 7.82
C LYS A 119 -7.41 -6.31 8.43
N THR A 120 -7.49 -5.06 8.89
CA THR A 120 -8.71 -4.39 9.35
C THR A 120 -9.02 -3.22 8.43
N VAL A 121 -10.29 -2.85 8.30
CA VAL A 121 -10.76 -1.77 7.45
C VAL A 121 -10.18 -0.44 7.93
N CYS A 122 -10.32 -0.13 9.22
CA CYS A 122 -9.72 1.06 9.81
C CYS A 122 -8.20 1.04 9.70
N GLY A 123 -7.57 -0.13 9.87
CA GLY A 123 -6.12 -0.28 9.71
C GLY A 123 -5.64 0.10 8.31
N VAL A 124 -6.39 -0.25 7.26
CA VAL A 124 -6.08 0.13 5.87
C VAL A 124 -6.30 1.63 5.65
N VAL A 125 -7.44 2.16 6.10
CA VAL A 125 -7.83 3.57 5.87
C VAL A 125 -6.87 4.53 6.57
N PHE A 126 -6.47 4.21 7.79
CA PHE A 126 -5.60 5.06 8.60
C PHE A 126 -4.13 4.61 8.59
N GLN A 127 -3.77 3.75 7.63
CA GLN A 127 -2.41 3.25 7.50
C GLN A 127 -1.41 4.39 7.29
N GLY A 128 -0.42 4.47 8.18
CA GLY A 128 0.68 5.43 8.06
C GLY A 128 0.36 6.83 8.57
N GLN A 129 -0.80 7.07 9.19
CA GLN A 129 -1.17 8.37 9.76
C GLN A 129 -0.17 8.91 10.80
N GLU A 130 0.58 8.02 11.44
CA GLU A 130 1.60 8.33 12.46
C GLU A 130 2.99 8.60 11.83
N ARG A 131 3.15 8.47 10.50
CA ARG A 131 4.46 8.54 9.82
C ARG A 131 4.71 9.91 9.20
N SER A 132 5.91 10.45 9.40
CA SER A 132 6.38 11.70 8.76
C SER A 132 6.63 11.57 7.25
N THR A 133 6.66 10.35 6.71
CA THR A 133 6.95 10.04 5.30
C THR A 133 5.76 10.19 4.36
N GLY A 134 4.56 10.47 4.90
CA GLY A 134 3.31 10.57 4.13
C GLY A 134 2.37 9.39 4.38
N CYS A 135 1.10 9.59 4.04
CA CYS A 135 -0.01 8.72 4.42
C CYS A 135 -0.66 8.06 3.20
N GLN A 136 -1.21 6.85 3.39
CA GLN A 136 -1.77 6.05 2.30
C GLN A 136 -2.99 6.72 1.65
N PHE A 137 -3.79 7.40 2.46
CA PHE A 137 -4.86 8.30 2.04
C PHE A 137 -4.50 9.70 2.50
N THR A 138 -4.56 10.70 1.62
CA THR A 138 -4.00 12.02 1.95
C THR A 138 -4.84 12.75 2.99
N PHE A 139 -6.15 12.51 3.01
CA PHE A 139 -7.06 13.11 3.99
C PHE A 139 -6.71 12.77 5.44
N SER A 140 -6.07 11.61 5.65
CA SER A 140 -5.68 11.16 6.99
C SER A 140 -4.58 12.04 7.62
N CYS A 141 -3.89 12.87 6.83
CA CYS A 141 -2.71 13.64 7.25
C CYS A 141 -2.65 15.09 6.77
N ASP A 142 -3.53 15.50 5.86
CA ASP A 142 -3.61 16.88 5.35
C ASP A 142 -4.53 17.79 6.19
N GLY A 143 -5.13 17.26 7.26
CA GLY A 143 -6.05 17.98 8.15
C GLY A 143 -7.49 17.99 7.66
N ALA A 144 -7.83 17.30 6.56
CA ALA A 144 -9.19 17.23 6.04
C ALA A 144 -10.21 16.72 7.07
N LEU A 145 -9.79 15.84 7.98
CA LEU A 145 -10.62 15.30 9.07
C LEU A 145 -11.13 16.36 10.07
N ALA A 146 -10.57 17.58 10.06
CA ALA A 146 -11.13 18.70 10.83
C ALA A 146 -12.48 19.19 10.26
N ARG A 147 -12.81 18.84 9.01
CA ARG A 147 -14.09 19.17 8.38
C ARG A 147 -15.08 18.04 8.62
N VAL A 148 -16.21 18.36 9.22
CA VAL A 148 -17.33 17.43 9.39
C VAL A 148 -18.09 17.34 8.06
N PRO A 149 -18.28 16.14 7.48
CA PRO A 149 -19.07 16.00 6.27
C PRO A 149 -20.54 16.36 6.49
N GLY A 150 -21.23 16.80 5.42
CA GLY A 150 -22.66 17.07 5.48
C GLY A 150 -23.46 15.79 5.81
N PRO A 151 -24.57 15.87 6.58
CA PRO A 151 -25.29 14.69 7.05
C PRO A 151 -25.75 13.72 5.94
N ALA A 152 -26.24 14.26 4.81
CA ALA A 152 -26.70 13.45 3.68
C ALA A 152 -25.56 12.69 2.99
N ALA A 153 -24.43 13.35 2.76
CA ALA A 153 -23.26 12.73 2.17
C ALA A 153 -22.66 11.66 3.09
N TRP A 154 -22.60 11.94 4.40
CA TRP A 154 -22.16 10.96 5.39
C TRP A 154 -23.07 9.72 5.45
N ALA A 155 -24.39 9.92 5.46
CA ALA A 155 -25.35 8.82 5.48
C ALA A 155 -25.23 7.92 4.24
N ARG A 156 -25.06 8.53 3.05
CA ARG A 156 -24.84 7.79 1.80
C ARG A 156 -23.55 6.97 1.82
N ALA A 157 -22.44 7.57 2.24
CA ALA A 157 -21.17 6.86 2.38
C ALA A 157 -21.31 5.68 3.36
N GLN A 158 -21.97 5.87 4.51
CA GLN A 158 -22.26 4.76 5.43
C GLN A 158 -23.13 3.66 4.79
N GLU A 159 -24.12 4.00 3.96
CA GLU A 159 -24.94 3.02 3.24
C GLU A 159 -24.12 2.19 2.25
N ILE A 160 -23.27 2.86 1.46
CA ILE A 160 -22.36 2.21 0.50
C ILE A 160 -21.38 1.30 1.24
N ALA A 161 -20.76 1.80 2.31
CA ALA A 161 -19.86 1.04 3.16
C ALA A 161 -20.54 -0.22 3.74
N ARG A 162 -21.76 -0.09 4.28
CA ARG A 162 -22.54 -1.24 4.79
C ARG A 162 -22.80 -2.26 3.69
N GLY A 163 -23.22 -1.81 2.51
CA GLY A 163 -23.45 -2.69 1.36
C GLY A 163 -22.18 -3.45 0.95
N ALA A 164 -21.05 -2.75 0.87
CA ALA A 164 -19.75 -3.34 0.51
C ALA A 164 -19.29 -4.38 1.54
N LEU A 165 -19.44 -4.09 2.84
CA LEU A 165 -19.14 -5.00 3.95
C LEU A 165 -20.10 -6.19 4.03
N ALA A 166 -21.30 -6.06 3.47
CA ALA A 166 -22.30 -7.13 3.32
C ALA A 166 -22.15 -7.92 2.00
N GLY A 167 -21.11 -7.67 1.21
CA GLY A 167 -20.79 -8.46 0.01
C GLY A 167 -21.16 -7.81 -1.32
N LYS A 168 -21.66 -6.57 -1.34
CA LYS A 168 -21.85 -5.83 -2.60
C LYS A 168 -20.49 -5.57 -3.26
N VAL A 169 -20.35 -5.98 -4.52
CA VAL A 169 -19.10 -5.86 -5.28
C VAL A 169 -19.24 -4.77 -6.32
N TYR A 170 -18.30 -3.81 -6.33
CA TYR A 170 -18.16 -2.87 -7.43
C TYR A 170 -17.24 -3.47 -8.50
N ALA A 171 -17.84 -4.20 -9.45
CA ALA A 171 -17.13 -5.00 -10.44
C ALA A 171 -16.08 -4.24 -11.29
N PRO A 172 -16.31 -2.98 -11.74
CA PRO A 172 -15.41 -2.31 -12.69
C PRO A 172 -13.94 -2.21 -12.24
N VAL A 173 -13.69 -2.04 -10.94
CA VAL A 173 -12.32 -1.90 -10.41
C VAL A 173 -11.62 -3.23 -10.13
N GLY A 174 -12.34 -4.36 -10.26
CA GLY A 174 -11.81 -5.71 -10.07
C GLY A 174 -10.93 -5.84 -8.82
N HIS A 175 -9.65 -6.15 -9.01
CA HIS A 175 -8.67 -6.36 -7.95
C HIS A 175 -7.70 -5.16 -7.78
N ALA A 176 -8.14 -3.96 -8.14
CA ALA A 176 -7.38 -2.73 -7.91
C ALA A 176 -6.99 -2.60 -6.43
N THR A 177 -5.75 -2.20 -6.18
CA THR A 177 -5.23 -1.87 -4.84
C THR A 177 -4.67 -0.45 -4.78
N HIS A 178 -4.55 0.22 -5.93
CA HIS A 178 -4.02 1.56 -6.05
C HIS A 178 -4.87 2.34 -7.03
N TYR A 179 -4.99 3.63 -6.81
CA TYR A 179 -5.57 4.57 -7.76
C TYR A 179 -4.94 5.94 -7.59
N HIS A 180 -5.07 6.77 -8.61
CA HIS A 180 -4.79 8.20 -8.54
C HIS A 180 -5.67 8.92 -9.56
N THR A 181 -5.80 10.24 -9.45
CA THR A 181 -6.47 11.04 -10.47
C THR A 181 -5.60 11.15 -11.73
N ASP A 182 -6.22 11.29 -12.89
CA ASP A 182 -5.55 11.41 -14.20
C ASP A 182 -4.64 12.65 -14.33
N TRP A 183 -4.76 13.65 -13.46
CA TRP A 183 -3.83 14.77 -13.35
C TRP A 183 -2.68 14.58 -12.35
N VAL A 184 -2.49 13.38 -11.81
CA VAL A 184 -1.38 13.03 -10.91
C VAL A 184 -0.57 11.91 -11.52
N VAL A 185 0.77 11.97 -11.43
CA VAL A 185 1.65 10.88 -11.88
C VAL A 185 2.51 10.40 -10.70
N PRO A 186 2.09 9.32 -10.01
CA PRO A 186 2.90 8.69 -8.98
C PRO A 186 4.04 7.87 -9.57
N TYR A 187 5.21 7.86 -8.93
CA TYR A 187 6.34 7.05 -9.42
C TYR A 187 6.03 5.55 -9.53
N TRP A 188 5.16 5.04 -8.66
CA TRP A 188 4.78 3.63 -8.62
C TRP A 188 3.87 3.21 -9.78
N SER A 189 3.19 4.14 -10.46
CA SER A 189 2.18 3.79 -11.48
C SER A 189 2.79 2.99 -12.64
N SER A 190 4.05 3.29 -12.99
CA SER A 190 4.84 2.58 -14.00
C SER A 190 5.10 1.09 -13.68
N SER A 191 5.09 0.74 -12.39
CA SER A 191 5.35 -0.62 -11.89
C SER A 191 4.10 -1.49 -11.78
N LEU A 192 2.92 -0.91 -12.01
CA LEU A 192 1.62 -1.55 -11.91
C LEU A 192 0.93 -1.60 -13.28
N ASP A 193 -0.17 -2.35 -13.36
CA ASP A 193 -1.01 -2.39 -14.55
C ASP A 193 -2.20 -1.45 -14.36
N LYS A 194 -2.36 -0.48 -15.26
CA LYS A 194 -3.55 0.37 -15.33
C LYS A 194 -4.72 -0.47 -15.87
N ILE A 195 -5.77 -0.68 -15.08
CA ILE A 195 -6.82 -1.67 -15.40
C ILE A 195 -8.19 -1.07 -15.73
N THR A 196 -8.54 0.09 -15.16
CA THR A 196 -9.80 0.76 -15.47
C THR A 196 -9.76 2.23 -15.08
N ALA A 197 -10.76 2.99 -15.50
CA ALA A 197 -11.01 4.35 -15.06
C ALA A 197 -12.45 4.50 -14.56
N VAL A 198 -12.64 5.26 -13.49
CA VAL A 198 -13.96 5.66 -12.98
C VAL A 198 -13.94 7.16 -12.79
N GLY A 199 -14.66 7.89 -13.65
CA GLY A 199 -14.51 9.34 -13.78
C GLY A 199 -13.04 9.69 -14.06
N THR A 200 -12.45 10.51 -13.18
CA THR A 200 -11.06 10.96 -13.29
C THR A 200 -10.07 10.03 -12.57
N HIS A 201 -10.54 8.99 -11.89
CA HIS A 201 -9.69 8.07 -11.14
C HIS A 201 -9.22 6.92 -12.02
N LEU A 202 -7.90 6.74 -12.10
CA LEU A 202 -7.24 5.64 -12.78
C LEU A 202 -6.88 4.56 -11.77
N PHE A 203 -7.31 3.32 -12.00
CA PHE A 203 -7.14 2.20 -11.08
C PHE A 203 -6.06 1.25 -11.55
N PHE A 204 -5.28 0.74 -10.60
CA PHE A 204 -4.11 -0.09 -10.84
C PHE A 204 -4.09 -1.34 -9.98
N ARG A 205 -3.57 -2.41 -10.57
CA ARG A 205 -3.29 -3.67 -9.87
C ARG A 205 -1.81 -4.04 -9.96
N TRP A 206 -1.37 -4.90 -9.05
CA TRP A 206 -0.05 -5.51 -9.10
C TRP A 206 0.15 -6.31 -10.38
N ARG A 207 1.38 -6.28 -10.92
CA ARG A 207 1.78 -7.18 -12.01
C ARG A 207 1.97 -8.61 -11.52
N GLY A 208 1.72 -9.56 -12.42
CA GLY A 208 1.91 -10.98 -12.15
C GLY A 208 0.99 -11.51 -11.05
N TRP A 209 1.46 -12.51 -10.29
CA TRP A 209 0.61 -13.27 -9.35
C TRP A 209 -0.10 -12.41 -8.31
N TRP A 210 0.54 -11.35 -7.81
CA TRP A 210 -0.02 -10.47 -6.77
C TRP A 210 -1.25 -9.68 -7.25
N GLY A 211 -1.45 -9.53 -8.55
CA GLY A 211 -2.64 -8.89 -9.12
C GLY A 211 -3.78 -9.86 -9.45
N THR A 212 -3.57 -11.15 -9.26
CA THR A 212 -4.55 -12.19 -9.60
C THR A 212 -5.50 -12.46 -8.44
N PRO A 213 -6.72 -12.97 -8.70
CA PRO A 213 -7.67 -13.31 -7.64
C PRO A 213 -7.11 -14.24 -6.55
N ALA A 214 -6.11 -15.08 -6.88
CA ALA A 214 -5.48 -15.99 -5.93
C ALA A 214 -4.72 -15.26 -4.79
N ALA A 215 -4.29 -14.00 -5.01
CA ALA A 215 -3.60 -13.19 -4.01
C ALA A 215 -4.54 -12.59 -2.95
N PHE A 216 -5.85 -12.58 -3.18
CA PHE A 216 -6.86 -11.86 -2.38
C PHE A 216 -7.71 -12.81 -1.51
N ARG A 217 -7.11 -13.91 -1.05
CA ARG A 217 -7.81 -14.96 -0.29
C ARG A 217 -7.77 -14.77 1.24
N ARG A 218 -7.06 -13.76 1.75
CA ARG A 218 -7.04 -13.50 3.20
C ARG A 218 -8.41 -12.99 3.64
N ARG A 219 -8.88 -13.48 4.77
CA ARG A 219 -9.99 -12.85 5.50
C ARG A 219 -9.44 -11.65 6.28
N GLY A 220 -10.29 -10.68 6.56
CA GLY A 220 -9.95 -9.62 7.51
C GLY A 220 -9.75 -10.22 8.91
N ASP A 221 -8.92 -9.56 9.72
CA ASP A 221 -8.75 -9.92 11.12
C ASP A 221 -9.92 -9.34 11.93
N ALA A 222 -10.27 -9.98 13.04
CA ALA A 222 -11.22 -9.43 14.00
C ALA A 222 -10.57 -8.32 14.84
N GLY A 223 -11.37 -7.34 15.29
CA GLY A 223 -10.92 -6.24 16.14
C GLY A 223 -10.59 -4.96 15.36
N GLU A 224 -11.61 -4.17 15.05
CA GLU A 224 -11.40 -2.86 14.41
C GLU A 224 -10.89 -1.84 15.45
N PRO A 225 -9.76 -1.17 15.18
CA PRO A 225 -9.18 -0.20 16.12
C PRO A 225 -10.08 1.03 16.31
N LEU A 226 -10.01 1.62 17.50
CA LEU A 226 -10.63 2.92 17.77
C LEU A 226 -9.78 4.03 17.15
N ILE A 227 -10.34 4.75 16.18
CA ILE A 227 -9.71 5.89 15.51
C ILE A 227 -10.22 7.21 16.09
N ALA A 228 -9.53 7.77 17.08
CA ALA A 228 -9.94 9.03 17.72
C ALA A 228 -10.07 10.22 16.73
N ARG A 229 -9.36 10.18 15.59
CA ARG A 229 -9.37 11.24 14.58
C ARG A 229 -10.71 11.46 13.89
N ILE A 230 -11.63 10.48 13.93
CA ILE A 230 -12.96 10.61 13.33
C ILE A 230 -14.09 10.71 14.36
N ALA A 231 -13.75 10.78 15.65
CA ALA A 231 -14.71 10.85 16.76
C ALA A 231 -15.67 12.05 16.66
N ALA A 232 -15.29 13.12 15.96
CA ALA A 232 -16.13 14.29 15.76
C ALA A 232 -17.44 13.94 15.02
N PHE A 233 -17.37 13.06 14.02
CA PHE A 233 -18.49 12.70 13.14
C PHE A 233 -18.83 11.20 13.13
N SER A 234 -18.12 10.39 13.91
CA SER A 234 -18.43 8.99 14.16
C SER A 234 -18.65 8.73 15.66
N ILE A 235 -19.84 8.23 16.02
CA ILE A 235 -20.15 7.84 17.39
C ILE A 235 -19.41 6.55 17.77
N ALA A 236 -19.25 5.61 16.84
CA ALA A 236 -18.55 4.33 17.07
C ALA A 236 -17.06 4.51 17.43
N HIS A 237 -16.51 5.68 17.13
CA HIS A 237 -15.13 6.07 17.39
C HIS A 237 -14.98 7.12 18.49
N ARG A 238 -16.07 7.50 19.20
CA ARG A 238 -15.98 8.26 20.44
C ARG A 238 -15.54 7.33 21.56
N ASP A 239 -14.55 7.77 22.33
CA ASP A 239 -14.06 7.04 23.49
C ASP A 239 -15.14 7.10 24.58
N VAL A 240 -15.81 5.98 24.86
CA VAL A 240 -16.82 5.88 25.94
C VAL A 240 -16.14 5.74 27.31
N THR A 241 -14.80 5.70 27.35
CA THR A 241 -13.99 5.50 28.56
C THR A 241 -13.19 6.75 28.98
N LEU A 242 -13.83 7.92 29.01
CA LEU A 242 -13.32 9.05 29.81
C LEU A 242 -14.03 9.06 31.17
N PRO A 243 -13.33 8.75 32.29
CA PRO A 243 -13.82 9.16 33.59
C PRO A 243 -13.81 10.69 33.64
N LEU A 244 -14.82 11.26 34.28
CA LEU A 244 -14.88 12.69 34.63
C LEU A 244 -13.53 13.13 35.25
N PRO A 245 -13.03 14.35 34.96
CA PRO A 245 -11.80 14.82 35.56
C PRO A 245 -11.98 14.90 37.09
N GLY A 246 -11.30 14.04 37.84
CA GLY A 246 -11.36 14.08 39.31
C GLY A 246 -10.88 12.86 40.11
N THR A 247 -10.62 11.70 39.52
CA THR A 247 -10.20 10.52 40.30
C THR A 247 -8.81 10.02 39.92
N VAL A 248 -7.86 10.27 40.80
CA VAL A 248 -6.50 9.72 40.77
C VAL A 248 -6.56 8.29 41.35
N THR A 249 -6.02 7.31 40.63
CA THR A 249 -5.59 6.04 41.22
C THR A 249 -4.14 5.78 40.82
N PRO A 250 -3.27 5.36 41.76
CA PRO A 250 -1.87 5.13 41.46
C PRO A 250 -1.69 3.72 40.91
N VAL A 251 -0.95 3.58 39.81
CA VAL A 251 -0.29 2.33 39.48
C VAL A 251 1.18 2.67 39.27
N GLY A 252 1.99 2.18 40.19
CA GLY A 252 3.43 2.42 40.23
C GLY A 252 4.15 1.62 39.16
N ASP A 253 5.00 2.30 38.41
CA ASP A 253 6.04 1.65 37.65
C ASP A 253 7.28 1.51 38.54
N SER A 254 7.63 0.28 38.89
CA SER A 254 8.86 -0.06 39.60
C SER A 254 10.09 0.31 38.74
N ALA A 255 11.12 0.85 39.38
CA ALA A 255 12.39 1.25 38.74
C ALA A 255 13.09 0.13 37.93
N GLU A 256 12.71 -1.14 38.15
CA GLU A 256 13.20 -2.29 37.37
C GLU A 256 12.62 -2.37 35.95
N ALA A 257 11.42 -1.83 35.70
CA ALA A 257 10.84 -1.74 34.35
C ALA A 257 11.54 -0.67 33.49
N ILE A 258 11.94 0.43 34.13
CA ILE A 258 12.72 1.51 33.50
C ILE A 258 14.16 1.04 33.21
N ALA A 259 14.73 0.20 34.08
CA ALA A 259 16.05 -0.40 33.87
C ALA A 259 16.08 -1.48 32.77
N ALA A 260 14.97 -2.19 32.53
CA ALA A 260 14.85 -3.15 31.44
C ALA A 260 14.76 -2.46 30.05
N GLN A 261 14.22 -1.24 29.99
CA GLN A 261 14.10 -0.45 28.76
C GLN A 261 15.43 0.19 28.33
N ALA A 262 16.40 0.29 29.23
CA ALA A 262 17.73 0.85 28.99
C ALA A 262 18.74 -0.13 28.32
N ARG A 263 18.36 -1.39 28.05
CA ARG A 263 19.31 -2.42 27.58
C ARG A 263 19.32 -2.73 26.08
N GLN A 264 18.66 -1.99 25.20
CA GLN A 264 18.64 -2.34 23.76
C GLN A 264 18.80 -1.19 22.75
N ALA A 265 19.25 -0.01 23.18
CA ALA A 265 19.55 1.08 22.26
C ALA A 265 21.01 0.98 21.75
N ILE A 266 21.20 0.57 20.49
CA ILE A 266 22.16 1.31 19.67
C ILE A 266 21.40 2.59 19.35
N GLY A 267 21.61 3.62 20.17
CA GLY A 267 21.01 4.93 19.93
C GLY A 267 21.71 5.63 18.77
N LEU A 268 21.21 6.81 18.43
CA LEU A 268 21.83 7.73 17.46
C LEU A 268 23.31 8.04 17.80
N ASP A 269 23.72 7.80 19.06
CA ASP A 269 25.08 7.97 19.61
C ASP A 269 26.10 6.93 19.13
N GLN A 270 25.66 5.87 18.47
CA GLN A 270 26.51 4.80 17.92
C GLN A 270 26.71 4.92 16.40
N ILE A 271 26.08 5.89 15.75
CA ILE A 271 26.31 6.20 14.33
C ILE A 271 27.78 6.62 14.15
N GLY A 272 28.46 6.00 13.20
CA GLY A 272 29.90 6.18 12.95
C GLY A 272 30.81 5.25 13.75
N LYS A 273 30.31 4.55 14.78
CA LYS A 273 31.09 3.60 15.59
C LYS A 273 31.01 2.17 15.03
N SER A 274 32.04 1.39 15.32
CA SER A 274 32.13 -0.03 14.97
C SER A 274 31.55 -0.88 16.10
N VAL A 275 30.52 -1.67 15.81
CA VAL A 275 29.87 -2.59 16.75
C VAL A 275 29.88 -3.98 16.11
N GLY A 276 30.40 -5.00 16.81
CA GLY A 276 30.46 -6.36 16.26
C GLY A 276 31.27 -6.50 14.95
N GLY A 277 32.25 -5.61 14.73
CA GLY A 277 33.11 -5.61 13.54
C GLY A 277 32.54 -4.92 12.29
N VAL A 278 31.29 -4.43 12.33
CA VAL A 278 30.69 -3.59 11.27
C VAL A 278 30.52 -2.16 11.77
N ARG A 279 30.74 -1.17 10.90
CA ARG A 279 30.57 0.25 11.26
C ARG A 279 29.16 0.71 10.94
N LEU A 280 28.43 1.22 11.93
CA LEU A 280 27.08 1.73 11.71
C LEU A 280 27.13 3.02 10.89
N ILE A 281 26.48 3.03 9.74
CA ILE A 281 26.35 4.20 8.85
C ILE A 281 25.12 5.00 9.26
N ALA A 282 23.97 4.33 9.38
CA ALA A 282 22.70 4.96 9.73
C ALA A 282 21.67 3.91 10.17
N LEU A 283 20.59 4.40 10.77
CA LEU A 283 19.40 3.61 11.10
C LEU A 283 18.36 3.84 9.99
N ALA A 284 17.93 2.79 9.31
CA ALA A 284 16.79 2.87 8.39
C ALA A 284 15.47 2.90 9.17
N ASP A 285 15.39 2.13 10.26
CA ASP A 285 14.29 2.10 11.22
C ASP A 285 14.79 1.47 12.54
N ILE A 286 13.89 1.28 13.51
CA ILE A 286 14.20 0.70 14.84
C ILE A 286 14.76 -0.74 14.80
N ARG A 287 14.65 -1.45 13.68
CA ARG A 287 15.07 -2.84 13.49
C ARG A 287 16.06 -3.00 12.33
N SER A 288 16.30 -1.96 11.53
CA SER A 288 17.09 -2.00 10.29
C SER A 288 18.28 -1.06 10.35
N PHE A 289 19.47 -1.63 10.14
CA PHE A 289 20.75 -0.96 10.32
C PHE A 289 21.53 -0.98 9.00
N LEU A 290 22.00 0.19 8.57
CA LEU A 290 22.91 0.33 7.44
C LEU A 290 24.32 0.30 7.97
N VAL A 291 25.14 -0.60 7.46
CA VAL A 291 26.50 -0.79 7.97
C VAL A 291 27.53 -0.78 6.84
N GLU A 292 28.72 -0.29 7.17
CA GLU A 292 29.92 -0.52 6.39
C GLU A 292 30.55 -1.81 6.90
N LEU A 293 30.75 -2.74 5.97
CA LEU A 293 31.43 -4.01 6.21
C LEU A 293 32.92 -3.75 6.46
N PRO A 294 33.57 -4.54 7.33
CA PRO A 294 34.97 -4.33 7.67
C PRO A 294 35.87 -4.31 6.43
N ARG A 295 36.75 -3.32 6.32
CA ARG A 295 37.64 -3.15 5.17
C ARG A 295 38.55 -4.36 5.03
N GLY A 296 38.66 -4.91 3.81
CA GLY A 296 39.47 -6.10 3.53
C GLY A 296 38.91 -7.42 4.08
N SER A 297 37.70 -7.44 4.64
CA SER A 297 37.09 -8.67 5.14
C SER A 297 36.63 -9.60 4.00
N LYS A 298 36.74 -10.90 4.22
CA LYS A 298 36.26 -11.92 3.28
C LYS A 298 34.73 -11.99 3.33
N PRO A 299 34.04 -12.16 2.18
CA PRO A 299 32.58 -12.31 2.15
C PRO A 299 31.99 -13.35 3.09
N ASP A 300 32.73 -14.43 3.35
CA ASP A 300 32.32 -15.52 4.24
C ASP A 300 32.29 -15.13 5.72
N SER A 301 33.00 -14.08 6.14
CA SER A 301 33.05 -13.66 7.55
C SER A 301 31.95 -12.66 7.94
N TRP A 302 31.26 -12.07 6.96
CA TRP A 302 30.20 -11.08 7.21
C TRP A 302 29.00 -11.60 8.03
N PRO A 303 28.53 -12.86 7.86
CA PRO A 303 27.46 -13.40 8.69
C PRO A 303 27.80 -13.45 10.17
N GLU A 304 29.06 -13.69 10.52
CA GLU A 304 29.51 -13.74 11.91
C GLU A 304 29.50 -12.34 12.52
N SER A 305 30.07 -11.34 11.84
CA SER A 305 29.98 -9.94 12.26
C SER A 305 28.53 -9.48 12.43
N ALA A 306 27.66 -9.90 11.51
CA ALA A 306 26.23 -9.57 11.55
C ALA A 306 25.48 -10.24 12.72
N ARG A 307 25.81 -11.50 13.04
CA ARG A 307 25.29 -12.20 14.22
C ARG A 307 25.71 -11.50 15.49
N THR A 308 26.98 -11.12 15.61
CA THR A 308 27.52 -10.40 16.76
C THR A 308 26.84 -9.03 16.92
N PHE A 309 26.63 -8.30 15.82
CA PHE A 309 25.89 -7.03 15.84
C PHE A 309 24.42 -7.20 16.28
N CYS A 310 23.77 -8.28 15.83
CA CYS A 310 22.37 -8.56 16.14
C CYS A 310 22.17 -9.35 17.45
N ALA A 311 23.23 -9.72 18.16
CA ALA A 311 23.14 -10.54 19.36
C ALA A 311 22.27 -9.86 20.44
N GLY A 312 21.39 -10.63 21.06
CA GLY A 312 20.49 -10.14 22.11
C GLY A 312 19.32 -9.27 21.63
N ARG A 313 19.07 -9.19 20.31
CA ARG A 313 17.94 -8.44 19.73
C ARG A 313 16.87 -9.40 19.21
N PRO A 314 15.58 -9.24 19.55
CA PRO A 314 14.54 -10.14 19.05
C PRO A 314 14.34 -10.00 17.53
N GLN A 315 14.60 -8.81 16.98
CA GLN A 315 14.54 -8.52 15.55
C GLN A 315 15.68 -7.56 15.16
N CYS A 316 16.43 -7.93 14.12
CA CYS A 316 17.57 -7.17 13.63
C CYS A 316 17.81 -7.47 12.14
N ARG A 317 17.87 -6.41 11.33
CA ARG A 317 18.17 -6.47 9.90
C ARG A 317 19.37 -5.58 9.59
N ILE A 318 20.36 -6.15 8.91
CA ILE A 318 21.57 -5.44 8.49
C ILE A 318 21.60 -5.35 6.97
N MET A 319 21.92 -4.17 6.45
CA MET A 319 22.24 -3.92 5.05
C MET A 319 23.69 -3.44 4.97
N GLY A 320 24.54 -4.17 4.26
CA GLY A 320 25.99 -3.98 4.27
C GLY A 320 26.56 -3.53 2.94
N TRP A 321 27.43 -2.52 2.99
CA TRP A 321 28.23 -2.02 1.86
C TRP A 321 29.72 -2.09 2.18
N THR A 322 30.57 -2.13 1.15
CA THR A 322 31.99 -1.80 1.31
C THR A 322 32.16 -0.29 1.43
N ALA A 323 33.29 0.18 1.94
CA ALA A 323 33.58 1.60 2.10
C ALA A 323 33.46 2.42 0.79
N ALA A 324 33.74 1.82 -0.37
CA ALA A 324 33.63 2.49 -1.66
C ALA A 324 32.17 2.74 -2.08
N ASP A 325 31.27 1.82 -1.75
CA ASP A 325 29.89 1.80 -2.21
C ASP A 325 28.90 2.29 -1.14
N ALA A 326 29.40 2.56 0.06
CA ALA A 326 28.61 2.94 1.22
C ALA A 326 27.83 4.23 0.97
N PRO A 327 26.53 4.26 1.29
CA PRO A 327 25.71 5.47 1.14
C PRO A 327 26.27 6.57 2.05
N LYS A 328 26.54 7.74 1.46
CA LYS A 328 27.05 8.91 2.18
C LYS A 328 25.93 9.75 2.80
N GLU A 329 24.73 9.64 2.25
CA GLU A 329 23.55 10.41 2.64
C GLU A 329 22.30 9.55 2.58
N LEU A 330 21.32 9.86 3.43
CA LEU A 330 19.96 9.33 3.35
C LEU A 330 19.06 10.40 2.69
N PRO A 331 18.08 10.02 1.85
CA PRO A 331 17.61 8.66 1.56
C PRO A 331 18.48 7.89 0.54
N LEU A 332 18.45 6.54 0.63
CA LEU A 332 19.18 5.66 -0.28
C LEU A 332 18.74 5.84 -1.74
N THR A 333 19.71 6.00 -2.64
CA THR A 333 19.48 6.00 -4.08
C THR A 333 19.36 4.58 -4.63
N LEU A 334 18.81 4.42 -5.83
CA LEU A 334 18.78 3.12 -6.51
C LEU A 334 20.19 2.55 -6.69
N ALA A 335 21.18 3.41 -6.97
CA ALA A 335 22.59 3.04 -7.06
C ALA A 335 23.10 2.43 -5.75
N ASN A 336 22.75 3.00 -4.59
CA ASN A 336 23.09 2.43 -3.29
C ASN A 336 22.42 1.08 -3.07
N LEU A 337 21.16 0.92 -3.48
CA LEU A 337 20.46 -0.37 -3.34
C LEU A 337 21.07 -1.46 -4.24
N THR A 338 21.53 -1.11 -5.45
CA THR A 338 22.21 -2.05 -6.36
C THR A 338 23.64 -2.35 -5.95
N SER A 339 24.33 -1.42 -5.28
CA SER A 339 25.70 -1.60 -4.80
C SER A 339 25.79 -2.31 -3.44
N MET A 340 24.65 -2.56 -2.79
CA MET A 340 24.59 -3.33 -1.54
C MET A 340 25.25 -4.69 -1.74
N ARG A 341 26.16 -5.06 -0.83
CA ARG A 341 26.98 -6.27 -0.93
C ARG A 341 26.41 -7.42 -0.11
N PHE A 342 25.82 -7.10 1.03
CA PHE A 342 25.42 -8.07 2.04
C PHE A 342 24.11 -7.69 2.71
N SER A 343 23.28 -8.68 3.07
CA SER A 343 22.09 -8.50 3.87
C SER A 343 21.97 -9.62 4.87
N TYR A 344 21.63 -9.27 6.11
CA TYR A 344 21.36 -10.25 7.16
C TYR A 344 20.05 -9.94 7.86
N ILE A 345 19.28 -10.97 8.17
CA ILE A 345 18.02 -10.89 8.91
C ILE A 345 18.13 -11.86 10.09
N HIS A 346 17.81 -11.37 11.28
CA HIS A 346 17.64 -12.13 12.51
C HIS A 346 16.28 -11.77 13.11
N ASP A 347 15.40 -12.76 13.18
CA ASP A 347 14.09 -12.64 13.81
C ASP A 347 13.86 -13.89 14.67
N THR A 348 13.87 -13.69 15.98
CA THR A 348 13.65 -14.75 16.98
C THR A 348 12.20 -15.19 17.07
N GLN A 349 11.24 -14.33 16.71
CA GLN A 349 9.81 -14.66 16.75
C GLN A 349 9.42 -15.60 15.59
N SER A 350 10.00 -15.38 14.41
CA SER A 350 9.74 -16.22 13.23
C SER A 350 10.80 -17.31 13.02
N GLY A 351 11.85 -17.36 13.85
CA GLY A 351 13.02 -18.21 13.64
C GLY A 351 13.81 -17.89 12.35
N LEU A 352 13.61 -16.71 11.76
CA LEU A 352 14.23 -16.35 10.49
C LEU A 352 15.65 -15.81 10.74
N GLN A 353 16.65 -16.62 10.45
CA GLN A 353 18.05 -16.23 10.53
C GLN A 353 18.74 -16.51 9.19
N ARG A 354 19.00 -15.48 8.38
CA ARG A 354 19.52 -15.65 7.03
C ARG A 354 20.47 -14.53 6.60
N ALA A 355 21.58 -14.94 5.99
CA ALA A 355 22.53 -14.09 5.30
C ALA A 355 22.36 -14.23 3.77
N LEU A 356 22.42 -13.12 3.04
CA LEU A 356 22.34 -13.06 1.59
C LEU A 356 23.43 -12.14 1.03
N TRP A 357 23.98 -12.51 -0.13
CA TRP A 357 25.04 -11.77 -0.83
C TRP A 357 24.54 -11.28 -2.19
N ASN A 358 25.04 -10.13 -2.61
CA ASN A 358 24.84 -9.69 -3.98
C ASN A 358 25.77 -10.49 -4.91
N CYS A 359 25.26 -11.60 -5.43
CA CYS A 359 26.04 -12.51 -6.27
C CYS A 359 26.50 -11.93 -7.61
N ALA A 360 25.99 -10.76 -8.02
CA ALA A 360 26.50 -10.03 -9.18
C ALA A 360 27.96 -9.60 -9.00
N VAL A 361 28.32 -9.32 -7.75
CA VAL A 361 29.61 -8.72 -7.37
C VAL A 361 30.33 -9.51 -6.28
N THR A 362 29.66 -10.47 -5.66
CA THR A 362 30.22 -11.38 -4.65
C THR A 362 29.66 -12.78 -4.89
N PRO A 363 30.20 -13.51 -5.88
CA PRO A 363 29.68 -14.81 -6.30
C PRO A 363 29.62 -15.83 -5.16
N ARG A 364 28.55 -16.64 -5.13
CA ARG A 364 28.35 -17.72 -4.15
C ARG A 364 28.11 -19.04 -4.87
N ALA A 365 28.56 -20.14 -4.27
CA ALA A 365 28.32 -21.48 -4.80
C ALA A 365 26.84 -21.86 -4.73
N ALA A 366 26.15 -21.52 -3.64
CA ALA A 366 24.73 -21.78 -3.46
C ALA A 366 23.89 -20.59 -3.93
N LYS A 367 23.05 -20.79 -4.96
CA LYS A 367 22.12 -19.75 -5.45
C LYS A 367 21.12 -19.27 -4.38
N ALA A 368 20.86 -20.09 -3.36
CA ALA A 368 20.01 -19.72 -2.22
C ALA A 368 20.62 -18.63 -1.32
N GLU A 369 21.95 -18.46 -1.37
CA GLU A 369 22.67 -17.39 -0.69
C GLU A 369 22.66 -16.09 -1.49
N CYS A 370 22.22 -16.13 -2.75
CA CYS A 370 22.16 -14.95 -3.58
C CYS A 370 20.91 -14.12 -3.29
N MET A 371 21.11 -12.82 -3.15
CA MET A 371 20.02 -11.85 -3.24
C MET A 371 19.34 -12.00 -4.60
N ARG A 372 18.00 -11.91 -4.60
CA ARG A 372 17.26 -11.84 -5.86
C ARG A 372 17.54 -10.49 -6.50
N GLN A 373 18.22 -10.50 -7.65
CA GLN A 373 18.38 -9.31 -8.47
C GLN A 373 17.00 -8.80 -8.88
N ARG A 374 16.76 -7.49 -8.70
CA ARG A 374 15.64 -6.84 -9.36
C ARG A 374 15.95 -6.88 -10.86
N ILE A 375 15.21 -7.71 -11.61
CA ILE A 375 15.29 -7.71 -13.07
C ILE A 375 14.93 -6.29 -13.52
N THR A 376 15.87 -5.62 -14.16
CA THR A 376 15.66 -4.35 -14.86
C THR A 376 14.59 -4.58 -15.92
N ALA A 377 13.44 -3.90 -15.79
CA ALA A 377 12.48 -3.83 -16.88
C ALA A 377 13.13 -3.07 -18.05
N ALA A 378 12.98 -3.61 -19.25
CA ALA A 378 13.55 -3.08 -20.48
C ALA A 378 12.93 -1.72 -20.89
N SER A 379 13.81 -0.86 -21.43
CA SER A 379 13.66 0.49 -22.00
C SER A 379 12.96 1.57 -21.17
N PRO A 380 13.58 2.77 -21.04
CA PRO A 380 13.04 3.82 -20.21
C PRO A 380 11.79 4.45 -20.86
N ALA A 381 10.73 4.56 -20.06
CA ALA A 381 9.76 5.63 -20.25
C ALA A 381 10.50 6.99 -20.26
N PRO A 382 9.98 8.03 -20.94
CA PRO A 382 10.64 9.33 -21.00
C PRO A 382 11.05 9.77 -19.59
N VAL A 383 12.30 10.21 -19.45
CA VAL A 383 12.89 10.61 -18.17
C VAL A 383 12.17 11.87 -17.70
N LEU A 384 11.17 11.70 -16.83
CA LEU A 384 10.53 12.80 -16.13
C LEU A 384 11.48 13.30 -15.04
N THR A 385 11.99 14.52 -15.19
CA THR A 385 12.79 15.22 -14.19
C THR A 385 11.87 15.88 -13.15
N GLY A 386 12.23 15.79 -11.87
CA GLY A 386 11.53 16.47 -10.77
C GLY A 386 10.54 15.59 -10.00
N VAL A 387 11.01 14.95 -8.93
CA VAL A 387 10.14 14.35 -7.90
C VAL A 387 9.90 15.41 -6.84
N ARG A 388 8.65 15.87 -6.67
CA ARG A 388 8.28 16.81 -5.60
C ARG A 388 7.56 16.04 -4.50
N ARG A 389 7.85 16.39 -3.25
CA ARG A 389 7.02 15.96 -2.11
C ARG A 389 5.68 16.67 -2.26
N LYS A 390 4.55 15.96 -2.11
CA LYS A 390 3.23 16.63 -2.07
C LYS A 390 3.26 17.64 -0.93
N ASP A 391 3.34 18.93 -1.26
CA ASP A 391 3.29 19.99 -0.25
C ASP A 391 1.88 20.04 0.33
N ARG A 392 1.81 20.39 1.62
CA ARG A 392 0.56 20.74 2.32
C ARG A 392 -0.25 21.70 1.44
N PHE A 393 -1.57 21.51 1.33
CA PHE A 393 -2.54 22.40 0.68
C PHE A 393 -2.89 22.19 -0.81
N GLU A 394 -3.03 20.96 -1.30
CA GLU A 394 -3.84 20.73 -2.51
C GLU A 394 -5.20 20.16 -2.12
N THR A 395 -6.07 21.04 -1.62
CA THR A 395 -7.45 20.73 -1.29
C THR A 395 -8.20 20.42 -2.57
N VAL A 396 -8.67 19.18 -2.69
CA VAL A 396 -9.49 18.66 -3.78
C VAL A 396 -10.80 19.46 -3.86
N LYS A 397 -10.97 20.22 -4.94
CA LYS A 397 -12.27 20.75 -5.35
C LYS A 397 -12.67 20.01 -6.63
N ILE A 398 -13.66 19.14 -6.51
CA ILE A 398 -14.32 18.50 -7.65
C ILE A 398 -15.01 19.63 -8.43
N VAL A 399 -14.58 19.85 -9.66
CA VAL A 399 -15.28 20.75 -10.59
C VAL A 399 -16.02 19.85 -11.59
N PRO A 400 -17.36 19.91 -11.65
CA PRO A 400 -18.11 19.20 -12.69
C PRO A 400 -17.69 19.69 -14.08
N VAL A 401 -17.42 18.76 -14.99
CA VAL A 401 -17.18 19.08 -16.40
C VAL A 401 -18.53 19.50 -17.02
N ALA A 402 -18.58 20.71 -17.58
CA ALA A 402 -19.75 21.19 -18.31
C ALA A 402 -20.01 20.32 -19.56
N PRO A 403 -21.28 20.10 -19.95
CA PRO A 403 -21.59 19.31 -21.14
C PRO A 403 -21.02 19.96 -22.39
N SER A 404 -20.26 19.18 -23.17
CA SER A 404 -19.71 19.59 -24.45
C SER A 404 -20.84 19.95 -25.42
N ALA A 405 -20.76 21.14 -26.01
CA ALA A 405 -21.68 21.61 -27.02
C ALA A 405 -21.69 20.67 -28.24
N ALA A 406 -22.90 20.31 -28.69
CA ALA A 406 -23.14 19.47 -29.84
C ALA A 406 -22.44 20.01 -31.11
N MET A 407 -21.79 19.12 -31.86
CA MET A 407 -21.31 19.42 -33.21
C MET A 407 -22.50 19.59 -34.17
N PRO A 408 -22.50 20.59 -35.06
CA PRO A 408 -23.52 20.72 -36.10
C PRO A 408 -23.36 19.62 -37.16
N GLY A 409 -24.50 19.10 -37.60
CA GLY A 409 -24.64 17.87 -38.37
C GLY A 409 -24.08 17.88 -39.80
N ALA A 410 -23.81 16.67 -40.27
CA ALA A 410 -23.41 16.35 -41.63
C ALA A 410 -24.53 16.68 -42.62
N ALA A 411 -24.22 17.50 -43.63
CA ALA A 411 -25.06 17.70 -44.80
C ALA A 411 -24.89 16.51 -45.75
N SER A 412 -26.00 15.83 -46.01
CA SER A 412 -26.19 14.87 -47.09
C SER A 412 -26.21 15.57 -48.44
N ASN A 413 -25.38 15.15 -49.40
CA ASN A 413 -25.64 15.38 -50.81
C ASN A 413 -25.74 14.03 -51.52
N GLY A 414 -26.95 13.71 -51.94
CA GLY A 414 -27.27 12.58 -52.79
C GLY A 414 -26.87 12.84 -54.24
N THR A 415 -26.36 11.78 -54.86
CA THR A 415 -26.23 11.60 -56.31
C THR A 415 -27.61 11.42 -56.95
N PRO A 416 -27.69 11.57 -58.27
CA PRO A 416 -27.90 10.36 -59.07
C PRO A 416 -26.70 9.95 -59.91
#